data_AF-H1LNQ0-F1
#
_entry.id   AF-H1LNQ0-F1
#
_cell.length_a   1.000
_cell.length_b   1.000
_cell.length_c   1.000
_cell.angle_alpha   90.00
_cell.angle_beta   90.00
_cell.angle_gamma   90.00
#
_symmetry.space_group_name_H-M   'P 1'
#
loop_
_entity.id
_entity.type
_entity.pdbx_description
1 polymer ?
#
loop_
_entity_poly.entity_id
_entity_poly.type
_entity_poly.pdbx_seq_one_letter_code
_entity_poly.pdbx_strand_id
1 'polypeptide(L)'
;MEKFKMPRGKPCYLKRRNITYPTKTAFLQRMEEIRNSHASNGKCYIENPEYIADLKDFLEDFYSDVERILSTHDIDNCKFFVQKSPNYSTSCIYIESNGVADDFSTSKFNPPSEKAKFSQACSYILIPKKREIKRQKFEESDLIGDLNNYELIHQNPSWGEIVDQFILKKNLSEILGNVISDDTQGNNAPVFKDEYSNLNQEFLDFYDSLNLKYELKG
;
A
#
# COMPACT_ATOMS: atom_id res chain seq x y z
N MET A 1 8.94 11.15 -39.59
CA MET A 1 9.30 10.60 -38.26
C MET A 1 9.13 11.70 -37.23
N GLU A 2 7.97 11.75 -36.57
CA GLU A 2 7.77 12.63 -35.43
C GLU A 2 8.65 12.14 -34.28
N LYS A 3 9.56 13.01 -33.82
CA LYS A 3 10.32 12.79 -32.60
C LYS A 3 9.34 12.89 -31.43
N PHE A 4 8.98 11.76 -30.84
CA PHE A 4 8.26 11.73 -29.56
C PHE A 4 9.07 12.55 -28.54
N LYS A 5 8.57 13.74 -28.23
CA LYS A 5 9.06 14.54 -27.10
C LYS A 5 8.71 13.75 -25.85
N MET A 6 9.70 13.13 -25.21
CA MET A 6 9.51 12.58 -23.87
C MET A 6 9.02 13.71 -22.95
N PRO A 7 7.94 13.51 -22.18
CA PRO A 7 7.43 14.53 -21.28
C PRO A 7 8.50 14.88 -20.25
N ARG A 8 8.72 16.19 -20.03
CA ARG A 8 9.70 16.68 -19.04
C ARG A 8 9.16 16.41 -17.64
N GLY A 9 9.72 15.42 -16.95
CA GLY A 9 9.42 15.07 -15.57
C GLY A 9 10.02 13.71 -15.20
N LYS A 10 10.35 13.49 -13.94
CA LYS A 10 10.73 12.15 -13.49
C LYS A 10 9.51 11.22 -13.59
N PRO A 11 9.65 10.00 -14.15
CA PRO A 11 8.57 9.03 -14.19
C PRO A 11 8.10 8.66 -12.78
N CYS A 12 6.83 8.30 -12.66
CA CYS A 12 6.21 7.89 -11.40
C CYS A 12 5.94 6.39 -11.48
N TYR A 13 6.61 5.61 -10.65
CA TYR A 13 6.53 4.15 -10.70
C TYR A 13 5.63 3.63 -9.58
N LEU A 14 4.68 2.78 -9.94
CA LEU A 14 3.72 2.13 -9.04
C LEU A 14 4.16 0.67 -8.86
N LYS A 15 4.65 0.33 -7.68
CA LYS A 15 5.44 -0.90 -7.51
C LYS A 15 4.61 -2.15 -7.38
N ARG A 16 3.45 -2.08 -6.72
CA ARG A 16 2.59 -3.25 -6.47
C ARG A 16 2.26 -3.98 -7.78
N ARG A 17 2.18 -3.20 -8.87
CA ARG A 17 1.86 -3.68 -10.22
C ARG A 17 2.99 -3.55 -11.23
N ASN A 18 4.15 -3.00 -10.86
CA ASN A 18 5.25 -2.71 -11.78
C ASN A 18 4.80 -1.86 -13.00
N ILE A 19 4.11 -0.74 -12.74
CA ILE A 19 3.59 0.18 -13.76
C ILE A 19 4.31 1.52 -13.67
N THR A 20 4.59 2.15 -14.81
CA THR A 20 5.21 3.47 -14.85
C THR A 20 4.30 4.49 -15.51
N TYR A 21 3.97 5.54 -14.78
CA TYR A 21 3.40 6.76 -15.32
C TYR A 21 4.51 7.66 -15.86
N PRO A 22 4.30 8.33 -17.01
CA PRO A 22 5.34 9.10 -17.67
C PRO A 22 5.83 10.30 -16.85
N THR A 23 4.98 10.86 -15.98
CA THR A 23 5.33 11.95 -15.06
C THR A 23 4.49 11.88 -13.78
N LYS A 24 4.99 12.51 -12.70
CA LYS A 24 4.19 12.81 -11.48
C LYS A 24 2.87 13.52 -11.81
N THR A 25 2.88 14.47 -12.74
CA THR A 25 1.67 15.21 -13.14
C THR A 25 0.62 14.30 -13.75
N ALA A 26 1.03 13.37 -14.61
CA ALA A 26 0.10 12.39 -15.20
C ALA A 26 -0.55 11.50 -14.14
N PHE A 27 0.22 11.07 -13.13
CA PHE A 27 -0.34 10.27 -12.04
C PHE A 27 -1.25 11.09 -11.11
N LEU A 28 -0.92 12.35 -10.81
CA LEU A 28 -1.82 13.23 -10.05
C LEU A 28 -3.13 13.54 -10.81
N GLN A 29 -3.06 13.69 -12.14
CA GLN A 29 -4.25 13.83 -12.98
C GLN A 29 -5.14 12.58 -12.91
N ARG A 30 -4.53 11.38 -12.87
CA ARG A 30 -5.27 10.13 -12.65
C ARG A 30 -5.96 10.12 -11.28
N MET A 31 -5.29 10.55 -10.21
CA MET A 31 -5.92 10.66 -8.88
C MET A 31 -7.12 11.63 -8.87
N GLU A 32 -6.99 12.74 -9.59
CA GLU A 32 -8.06 13.73 -9.74
C GLU A 32 -9.23 13.19 -10.57
N GLU A 33 -8.95 12.47 -11.65
CA GLU A 33 -9.94 11.78 -12.48
C GLU A 33 -10.77 10.80 -11.63
N ILE A 34 -10.11 9.96 -10.82
CA ILE A 34 -10.76 9.01 -9.90
C ILE A 34 -11.72 9.76 -8.97
N ARG A 35 -11.24 10.81 -8.31
CA ARG A 35 -12.05 11.62 -7.39
C ARG A 35 -13.26 12.26 -8.08
N ASN A 36 -13.03 12.89 -9.24
CA ASN A 36 -14.06 13.70 -9.90
C ASN A 36 -15.12 12.82 -10.58
N SER A 37 -14.73 11.66 -11.13
CA SER A 37 -15.66 10.71 -11.76
C SER A 37 -16.61 10.03 -10.77
N HIS A 38 -16.23 9.98 -9.48
CA HIS A 38 -17.05 9.40 -8.40
C HIS A 38 -17.57 10.47 -7.43
N ALA A 39 -17.43 11.76 -7.76
CA ALA A 39 -17.87 12.84 -6.90
C ALA A 39 -19.39 12.79 -6.68
N SER A 40 -19.80 12.59 -5.44
CA SER A 40 -21.22 12.48 -5.09
C SER A 40 -21.50 13.10 -3.71
N ASN A 41 -22.76 13.46 -3.46
CA ASN A 41 -23.19 13.95 -2.14
C ASN A 41 -23.25 12.82 -1.08
N GLY A 42 -23.34 11.56 -1.51
CA GLY A 42 -23.30 10.39 -0.63
C GLY A 42 -21.97 9.62 -0.76
N LYS A 43 -21.91 8.42 -0.15
CA LYS A 43 -20.81 7.48 -0.41
C LYS A 43 -20.96 6.91 -1.81
N CYS A 44 -19.98 7.15 -2.68
CA CYS A 44 -19.87 6.52 -3.99
C CYS A 44 -18.65 5.59 -3.98
N TYR A 45 -18.89 4.28 -3.89
CA TYR A 45 -17.82 3.29 -3.89
C TYR A 45 -17.15 3.22 -5.27
N ILE A 46 -15.84 3.08 -5.26
CA ILE A 46 -15.02 2.89 -6.46
C ILE A 46 -14.94 1.40 -6.71
N GLU A 47 -15.56 0.93 -7.80
CA GLU A 47 -15.60 -0.49 -8.18
C GLU A 47 -14.57 -0.84 -9.28
N ASN A 48 -13.99 0.17 -9.94
CA ASN A 48 -13.01 -0.06 -11.00
C ASN A 48 -11.70 -0.61 -10.41
N PRO A 49 -11.27 -1.85 -10.77
CA PRO A 49 -10.08 -2.47 -10.19
C PRO A 49 -8.78 -1.70 -10.46
N GLU A 50 -8.67 -1.03 -11.61
CA GLU A 50 -7.49 -0.23 -11.94
C GLU A 50 -7.39 1.01 -11.06
N TYR A 51 -8.51 1.68 -10.80
CA TYR A 51 -8.56 2.84 -9.90
C TYR A 51 -8.26 2.44 -8.45
N ILE A 52 -8.82 1.32 -7.98
CA ILE A 52 -8.51 0.77 -6.66
C ILE A 52 -7.01 0.51 -6.55
N ALA A 53 -6.42 -0.13 -7.57
CA ALA A 53 -5.00 -0.43 -7.56
C ALA A 53 -4.14 0.84 -7.63
N ASP A 54 -4.49 1.82 -8.46
CA ASP A 54 -3.84 3.14 -8.52
C ASP A 54 -3.87 3.84 -7.15
N LEU A 55 -4.97 3.74 -6.38
CA LEU A 55 -5.09 4.33 -5.04
C LEU A 55 -4.27 3.58 -3.98
N LYS A 56 -4.24 2.24 -4.03
CA LYS A 56 -3.36 1.43 -3.17
C LYS A 56 -1.90 1.80 -3.44
N ASP A 57 -1.51 1.86 -4.70
CA ASP A 57 -0.18 2.29 -5.12
C ASP A 57 0.12 3.71 -4.64
N PHE A 58 -0.82 4.66 -4.74
CA PHE A 58 -0.62 6.02 -4.25
C PHE A 58 -0.37 6.07 -2.74
N LEU A 59 -1.19 5.37 -1.96
CA LEU A 59 -1.09 5.33 -0.51
C LEU A 59 0.23 4.72 -0.05
N GLU A 60 0.62 3.59 -0.64
CA GLU A 60 1.90 2.95 -0.34
C GLU A 60 3.07 3.85 -0.78
N ASP A 61 3.10 4.31 -2.04
CA ASP A 61 4.31 4.88 -2.60
C ASP A 61 4.51 6.37 -2.33
N PHE A 62 3.43 7.14 -2.10
CA PHE A 62 3.50 8.62 -2.17
C PHE A 62 2.72 9.36 -1.09
N TYR A 63 2.06 8.67 -0.17
CA TYR A 63 1.32 9.31 0.90
C TYR A 63 2.18 9.46 2.16
N SER A 64 2.36 10.70 2.61
CA SER A 64 3.24 11.00 3.75
C SER A 64 2.80 10.37 5.07
N ASP A 65 1.49 10.14 5.23
CA ASP A 65 0.91 9.61 6.46
C ASP A 65 0.45 8.16 6.29
N VAL A 66 1.18 7.43 5.45
CA VAL A 66 0.90 6.02 5.16
C VAL A 66 0.99 5.15 6.41
N GLU A 67 1.81 5.49 7.41
CA GLU A 67 1.88 4.71 8.65
C GLU A 67 0.56 4.68 9.40
N ARG A 68 -0.09 5.85 9.56
CA ARG A 68 -1.41 5.96 10.20
C ARG A 68 -2.47 5.18 9.42
N ILE A 69 -2.39 5.22 8.10
CA ILE A 69 -3.28 4.45 7.24
C ILE A 69 -3.03 2.95 7.42
N LEU A 70 -1.78 2.49 7.34
CA LEU A 70 -1.44 1.06 7.45
C LEU A 70 -1.57 0.48 8.87
N SER A 71 -1.57 1.33 9.91
CA SER A 71 -1.88 0.90 11.28
C SER A 71 -3.36 0.66 11.51
N THR A 72 -4.22 1.34 10.73
CA THR A 72 -5.68 1.34 10.90
C THR A 72 -6.36 0.47 9.84
N HIS A 73 -5.79 0.45 8.65
CA HIS A 73 -6.36 -0.15 7.46
C HIS A 73 -5.47 -1.23 6.89
N ASP A 74 -6.11 -2.35 6.55
CA ASP A 74 -5.51 -3.37 5.72
C ASP A 74 -5.59 -2.92 4.27
N ILE A 75 -4.50 -2.36 3.74
CA ILE A 75 -4.47 -1.81 2.36
C ILE A 75 -4.72 -2.88 1.30
N ASP A 76 -4.41 -4.14 1.61
CA ASP A 76 -4.68 -5.26 0.72
C ASP A 76 -6.20 -5.48 0.61
N ASN A 77 -6.95 -5.23 1.70
CA ASN A 77 -8.35 -5.59 1.90
C ASN A 77 -9.20 -4.40 2.34
N CYS A 78 -9.11 -3.31 1.57
CA CYS A 78 -9.84 -2.07 1.81
C CYS A 78 -10.73 -1.72 0.62
N LYS A 79 -11.80 -0.97 0.91
CA LYS A 79 -12.66 -0.34 -0.10
C LYS A 79 -12.31 1.14 -0.20
N PHE A 80 -12.46 1.69 -1.39
CA PHE A 80 -12.36 3.13 -1.60
C PHE A 80 -13.71 3.70 -1.96
N PHE A 81 -14.00 4.89 -1.46
CA PHE A 81 -15.19 5.62 -1.87
C PHE A 81 -14.90 7.12 -1.93
N VAL A 82 -15.71 7.84 -2.71
CA VAL A 82 -15.69 9.30 -2.74
C VAL A 82 -16.94 9.82 -2.06
N GLN A 83 -16.75 10.80 -1.19
CA GLN A 83 -17.84 11.48 -0.50
C GLN A 83 -17.47 12.95 -0.29
N LYS A 84 -18.47 13.84 -0.33
CA LYS A 84 -18.29 15.22 0.10
C LYS A 84 -17.84 15.27 1.56
N SER A 85 -16.68 15.89 1.81
CA SER A 85 -16.22 16.08 3.19
C SER A 85 -17.17 17.00 3.94
N PRO A 86 -17.45 16.74 5.23
CA PRO A 86 -18.18 17.69 6.06
C PRO A 86 -17.37 18.98 6.32
N ASN A 87 -16.04 18.92 6.18
CA ASN A 87 -15.12 19.99 6.54
C ASN A 87 -14.65 20.83 5.34
N TYR A 88 -14.88 20.36 4.11
CA TYR A 88 -14.40 21.01 2.89
C TYR A 88 -15.50 21.13 1.85
N SER A 89 -15.37 22.11 0.95
CA SER A 89 -16.31 22.27 -0.17
C SER A 89 -16.17 21.19 -1.24
N THR A 90 -15.09 20.41 -1.20
CA THR A 90 -14.74 19.39 -2.19
C THR A 90 -15.01 17.97 -1.71
N SER A 91 -15.25 17.08 -2.66
CA SER A 91 -15.28 15.64 -2.41
C SER A 91 -13.88 15.11 -2.09
N CYS A 92 -13.77 14.20 -1.14
CA CYS A 92 -12.52 13.52 -0.77
C CYS A 92 -12.62 12.04 -1.10
N ILE A 93 -11.46 11.41 -1.33
CA ILE A 93 -11.35 9.96 -1.41
C ILE A 93 -11.14 9.44 0.01
N TYR A 94 -11.86 8.39 0.35
CA TYR A 94 -11.78 7.69 1.62
C TYR A 94 -11.31 6.25 1.39
N ILE A 95 -10.56 5.73 2.35
CA ILE A 95 -10.28 4.32 2.51
C ILE A 95 -11.17 3.78 3.64
N GLU A 96 -11.75 2.60 3.45
CA GLU A 96 -12.61 1.93 4.42
C GLU A 96 -12.15 0.48 4.61
N SER A 97 -11.93 0.08 5.86
CA SER A 97 -11.71 -1.32 6.23
C SER A 97 -12.27 -1.56 7.61
N ASN A 98 -12.84 -2.74 7.85
CA ASN A 98 -13.41 -3.12 9.15
C ASN A 98 -14.44 -2.11 9.71
N GLY A 99 -15.18 -1.42 8.84
CA GLY A 99 -16.19 -0.43 9.22
C GLY A 99 -15.64 0.92 9.68
N VAL A 100 -14.32 1.11 9.65
CA VAL A 100 -13.64 2.39 9.90
C VAL A 100 -13.30 3.02 8.57
N ALA A 101 -13.51 4.32 8.43
CA ALA A 101 -13.21 5.08 7.22
C ALA A 101 -12.38 6.33 7.54
N ASP A 102 -11.32 6.54 6.77
CA ASP A 102 -10.45 7.70 6.84
C ASP A 102 -10.32 8.38 5.47
N ASP A 103 -10.34 9.71 5.44
CA ASP A 103 -9.99 10.44 4.23
C ASP A 103 -8.47 10.55 4.06
N PHE A 104 -8.05 10.65 2.81
CA PHE A 104 -6.66 10.96 2.49
C PHE A 104 -6.59 11.94 1.31
N SER A 105 -5.55 12.77 1.35
CA SER A 105 -5.31 13.80 0.35
C SER A 105 -4.41 13.26 -0.74
N THR A 106 -4.94 13.13 -1.94
CA THR A 106 -4.15 12.78 -3.14
C THR A 106 -3.39 13.96 -3.74
N SER A 107 -3.62 15.19 -3.24
CA SER A 107 -2.90 16.39 -3.69
C SER A 107 -1.54 16.56 -3.02
N LYS A 108 -1.31 15.91 -1.86
CA LYS A 108 -0.03 15.91 -1.15
C LYS A 108 0.78 14.69 -1.59
N PHE A 109 1.66 14.91 -2.56
CA PHE A 109 2.59 13.90 -3.06
C PHE A 109 3.95 14.09 -2.35
N ASN A 110 4.07 13.45 -1.19
CA ASN A 110 5.21 13.59 -0.30
C ASN A 110 5.82 12.20 -0.07
N PRO A 111 7.15 12.05 -0.17
CA PRO A 111 7.77 10.76 0.07
C PRO A 111 7.47 10.29 1.51
N PRO A 112 7.26 8.98 1.71
CA PRO A 112 7.00 8.39 3.03
C PRO A 112 8.18 8.61 4.00
N SER A 113 7.88 8.62 5.30
CA SER A 113 8.89 8.59 6.38
C SER A 113 9.82 7.37 6.27
N GLU A 114 10.96 7.39 6.97
CA GLU A 114 11.89 6.25 6.98
C GLU A 114 11.23 4.97 7.51
N LYS A 115 10.42 5.07 8.56
CA LYS A 115 9.67 3.94 9.10
C LYS A 115 8.59 3.45 8.13
N ALA A 116 7.90 4.33 7.41
CA ALA A 116 6.99 3.94 6.35
C ALA A 116 7.72 3.21 5.20
N LYS A 117 8.87 3.71 4.78
CA LYS A 117 9.72 3.05 3.77
C LYS A 117 10.19 1.67 4.26
N PHE A 118 10.58 1.56 5.53
CA PHE A 118 10.95 0.29 6.15
C PHE A 118 9.76 -0.68 6.19
N SER A 119 8.59 -0.21 6.62
CA SER A 119 7.33 -0.97 6.61
C SER A 119 6.99 -1.47 5.20
N GLN A 120 7.18 -0.64 4.17
CA GLN A 120 6.97 -1.05 2.78
C GLN A 120 7.94 -2.15 2.34
N ALA A 121 9.24 -2.00 2.64
CA ALA A 121 10.24 -3.02 2.35
C ALA A 121 9.84 -4.38 2.98
N CYS A 122 9.42 -4.36 4.24
CA CYS A 122 8.86 -5.51 4.95
C CYS A 122 7.63 -6.12 4.26
N SER A 123 6.68 -5.29 3.82
CA SER A 123 5.46 -5.77 3.15
C SER A 123 5.78 -6.49 1.85
N TYR A 124 6.72 -5.96 1.06
CA TYR A 124 7.11 -6.56 -0.22
C TYR A 124 7.73 -7.94 -0.08
N ILE A 125 8.51 -8.17 0.97
CA ILE A 125 9.06 -9.49 1.30
C ILE A 125 7.94 -10.53 1.49
N LEU A 126 6.78 -10.12 2.02
CA LEU A 126 5.67 -11.02 2.34
C LEU A 126 4.69 -11.27 1.20
N ILE A 127 4.77 -10.55 0.07
CA ILE A 127 3.81 -10.69 -1.03
C ILE A 127 3.65 -12.16 -1.48
N PRO A 128 4.73 -12.91 -1.78
CA PRO A 128 4.59 -14.32 -2.20
C PRO A 128 3.97 -15.18 -1.09
N LYS A 129 4.35 -14.93 0.16
CA LYS A 129 3.90 -15.69 1.33
C LYS A 129 2.42 -15.47 1.63
N LYS A 130 1.95 -14.22 1.63
CA LYS A 130 0.53 -13.89 1.81
C LYS A 130 -0.34 -14.51 0.70
N ARG A 131 0.15 -14.55 -0.54
CA ARG A 131 -0.54 -15.25 -1.64
C ARG A 131 -0.67 -16.75 -1.39
N GLU A 132 0.35 -17.38 -0.82
CA GLU A 132 0.33 -18.79 -0.45
C GLU A 132 -0.68 -19.05 0.67
N ILE A 133 -0.62 -18.28 1.75
CA ILE A 133 -1.54 -18.41 2.90
C ILE A 133 -3.00 -18.23 2.44
N LYS A 134 -3.26 -17.27 1.55
CA LYS A 134 -4.59 -17.05 0.98
C LYS A 134 -5.10 -18.30 0.25
N ARG A 135 -4.25 -18.93 -0.56
CA ARG A 135 -4.60 -20.14 -1.32
C ARG A 135 -4.89 -21.31 -0.40
N GLN A 136 -4.01 -21.57 0.58
CA GLN A 136 -4.17 -22.64 1.55
C GLN A 136 -5.48 -22.49 2.34
N LYS A 137 -5.75 -21.29 2.88
CA LYS A 137 -6.99 -21.03 3.61
C LYS A 137 -8.24 -21.19 2.75
N PHE A 138 -8.15 -20.89 1.46
CA PHE A 138 -9.27 -21.05 0.55
C PHE A 138 -9.54 -22.53 0.30
N GLU A 139 -8.49 -23.32 0.04
CA GLU A 139 -8.55 -24.78 -0.14
C GLU A 139 -9.04 -25.52 1.12
N GLU A 140 -8.72 -25.00 2.32
CA GLU A 140 -9.15 -25.57 3.61
C GLU A 140 -10.56 -25.14 4.04
N SER A 141 -11.19 -24.21 3.31
CA SER A 141 -12.50 -23.65 3.66
C SER A 141 -13.63 -24.19 2.79
N ASP A 142 -14.87 -24.08 3.27
CA ASP A 142 -16.08 -24.39 2.48
C ASP A 142 -16.47 -23.25 1.51
N LEU A 143 -15.54 -22.34 1.17
CA LEU A 143 -15.79 -21.21 0.29
C LEU A 143 -15.89 -21.67 -1.17
N ILE A 144 -16.79 -21.04 -1.94
CA ILE A 144 -17.11 -21.43 -3.32
C ILE A 144 -16.87 -20.25 -4.25
N GLY A 145 -16.10 -20.43 -5.32
CA GLY A 145 -15.92 -19.42 -6.36
C GLY A 145 -14.46 -19.21 -6.73
N ASP A 146 -14.15 -18.03 -7.26
CA ASP A 146 -12.79 -17.65 -7.62
C ASP A 146 -12.06 -17.11 -6.38
N LEU A 147 -10.85 -17.62 -6.09
CA LEU A 147 -9.94 -17.14 -5.05
C LEU A 147 -9.73 -15.62 -5.09
N ASN A 148 -9.77 -15.03 -6.28
CA ASN A 148 -9.60 -13.59 -6.49
C ASN A 148 -10.75 -12.76 -5.90
N ASN A 149 -11.93 -13.36 -5.69
CA ASN A 149 -13.07 -12.71 -5.05
C ASN A 149 -12.94 -12.65 -3.53
N TYR A 150 -11.97 -13.35 -2.95
CA TYR A 150 -11.73 -13.38 -1.52
C TYR A 150 -10.52 -12.54 -1.16
N GLU A 151 -10.46 -12.07 0.07
CA GLU A 151 -9.45 -11.16 0.61
C GLU A 151 -8.84 -11.79 1.87
N LEU A 152 -7.51 -11.74 2.02
CA LEU A 152 -6.79 -12.34 3.17
C LEU A 152 -6.55 -11.29 4.23
N ILE A 153 -7.45 -11.20 5.21
CA ILE A 153 -7.43 -10.17 6.24
C ILE A 153 -6.54 -10.62 7.40
N HIS A 154 -5.62 -9.74 7.79
CA HIS A 154 -4.78 -9.95 8.98
C HIS A 154 -5.53 -9.47 10.24
N GLN A 155 -5.81 -10.39 11.17
CA GLN A 155 -6.66 -10.10 12.32
C GLN A 155 -5.86 -9.65 13.56
N ASN A 156 -4.74 -10.31 13.86
CA ASN A 156 -3.91 -10.01 15.04
C ASN A 156 -2.55 -10.73 14.94
N PRO A 157 -1.41 -10.08 15.29
CA PRO A 157 -1.20 -8.63 15.51
C PRO A 157 -1.51 -7.78 14.26
N SER A 158 -1.72 -6.47 14.41
CA SER A 158 -1.84 -5.56 13.26
C SER A 158 -0.51 -5.45 12.49
N TRP A 159 -0.56 -4.99 11.24
CA TRP A 159 0.66 -4.81 10.45
C TRP A 159 1.64 -3.83 11.10
N GLY A 160 1.15 -2.71 11.63
CA GLY A 160 1.97 -1.74 12.36
C GLY A 160 2.67 -2.37 13.57
N GLU A 161 1.95 -3.18 14.35
CA GLU A 161 2.53 -3.88 15.50
C GLU A 161 3.61 -4.89 15.10
N ILE A 162 3.43 -5.61 13.98
CA ILE A 162 4.44 -6.54 13.44
C ILE A 162 5.73 -5.78 13.10
N VAL A 163 5.60 -4.65 12.38
CA VAL A 163 6.75 -3.84 11.98
C VAL A 163 7.47 -3.27 13.20
N ASP A 164 6.72 -2.72 14.17
CA ASP A 164 7.28 -2.15 15.40
C ASP A 164 8.02 -3.18 16.25
N GLN A 165 7.44 -4.38 16.41
CA GLN A 165 8.08 -5.49 17.11
C GLN A 165 9.40 -5.90 16.44
N PHE A 166 9.44 -5.93 15.10
CA PHE A 166 10.66 -6.27 14.38
C PHE A 166 11.75 -5.20 14.52
N ILE A 167 11.39 -3.92 14.38
CA ILE A 167 12.31 -2.78 14.57
C ILE A 167 12.94 -2.84 15.96
N LEU A 168 12.13 -3.08 17.00
CA LEU A 168 12.61 -3.24 18.38
C LEU A 168 13.52 -4.46 18.54
N LYS A 169 13.10 -5.63 18.02
CA LYS A 169 13.87 -6.89 18.12
C LYS A 169 15.25 -6.79 17.47
N LYS A 170 15.37 -6.00 16.40
CA LYS A 170 16.61 -5.81 15.64
C LYS A 170 17.35 -4.52 15.99
N ASN A 171 16.82 -3.75 16.94
CA ASN A 171 17.39 -2.47 17.41
C ASN A 171 17.65 -1.48 16.25
N LEU A 172 16.67 -1.35 15.35
CA LEU A 172 16.81 -0.59 14.10
C LEU A 172 16.35 0.86 14.18
N SER A 173 15.70 1.28 15.28
CA SER A 173 15.00 2.56 15.40
C SER A 173 15.84 3.77 14.99
N GLU A 174 17.13 3.79 15.36
CA GLU A 174 18.05 4.91 15.10
C GLU A 174 18.73 4.85 13.72
N ILE A 175 18.54 3.75 12.97
CA ILE A 175 19.26 3.50 11.72
C ILE A 175 18.35 3.19 10.54
N LEU A 176 17.03 3.41 10.64
CA LEU A 176 16.08 3.10 9.57
C LEU A 176 16.45 3.73 8.23
N GLY A 177 16.83 5.02 8.21
CA GLY A 177 17.34 5.69 7.01
C GLY A 177 18.65 5.12 6.45
N ASN A 178 19.45 4.45 7.27
CA ASN A 178 20.67 3.79 6.81
C ASN A 178 20.40 2.39 6.25
N VAL A 179 19.34 1.73 6.70
CA VAL A 179 18.99 0.35 6.33
C VAL A 179 18.27 0.29 4.99
N ILE A 180 17.56 1.35 4.60
CA ILE A 180 16.72 1.39 3.40
C ILE A 180 17.42 2.14 2.26
N SER A 181 17.34 1.60 1.05
CA SER A 181 17.86 2.22 -0.16
C SER A 181 17.30 3.63 -0.39
N ASP A 182 18.16 4.56 -0.81
CA ASP A 182 17.70 5.86 -1.32
C ASP A 182 16.87 5.67 -2.59
N ASP A 183 15.82 6.48 -2.78
CA ASP A 183 14.89 6.45 -3.92
C ASP A 183 15.55 6.80 -5.28
N THR A 184 16.89 6.74 -5.39
CA THR A 184 17.68 7.35 -6.46
C THR A 184 18.29 6.37 -7.48
N GLN A 185 18.18 5.05 -7.28
CA GLN A 185 18.88 4.06 -8.11
C GLN A 185 18.01 3.32 -9.14
N GLY A 186 16.98 3.97 -9.70
CA GLY A 186 16.19 3.41 -10.81
C GLY A 186 15.23 2.27 -10.41
N ASN A 187 15.45 1.63 -9.26
CA ASN A 187 14.44 0.95 -8.47
C ASN A 187 13.84 1.96 -7.50
N ASN A 188 12.60 2.36 -7.73
CA ASN A 188 11.95 3.38 -6.90
C ASN A 188 11.40 2.80 -5.57
N ALA A 189 11.64 1.51 -5.28
CA ALA A 189 11.12 0.77 -4.13
C ALA A 189 12.08 0.80 -2.94
N PRO A 190 11.62 1.13 -1.72
CA PRO A 190 12.46 0.93 -0.55
C PRO A 190 12.74 -0.56 -0.41
N VAL A 191 14.01 -0.91 -0.58
CA VAL A 191 14.55 -2.23 -0.29
C VAL A 191 15.60 -2.09 0.79
N PHE A 192 15.89 -3.17 1.50
CA PHE A 192 17.07 -3.17 2.36
C PHE A 192 18.31 -3.02 1.47
N LYS A 193 19.23 -2.13 1.87
CA LYS A 193 20.54 -2.01 1.20
C LYS A 193 21.27 -3.34 1.27
N ASP A 194 22.19 -3.57 0.35
CA ASP A 194 22.90 -4.86 0.21
C ASP A 194 23.57 -5.32 1.53
N GLU A 195 24.17 -4.38 2.27
CA GLU A 195 24.79 -4.62 3.58
C GLU A 195 23.80 -5.07 4.69
N TYR A 196 22.50 -4.88 4.46
CA TYR A 196 21.39 -5.31 5.32
C TYR A 196 20.49 -6.34 4.64
N SER A 197 20.94 -6.97 3.55
CA SER A 197 20.14 -7.94 2.78
C SER A 197 19.70 -9.16 3.59
N ASN A 198 20.42 -9.50 4.67
CA ASN A 198 20.03 -10.53 5.65
C ASN A 198 18.70 -10.22 6.34
N LEU A 199 18.33 -8.95 6.49
CA LEU A 199 17.05 -8.54 7.09
C LEU A 199 15.84 -9.09 6.33
N ASN A 200 15.97 -9.39 5.03
CA ASN A 200 14.88 -10.01 4.26
C ASN A 200 14.48 -11.36 4.87
N GLN A 201 15.46 -12.26 5.05
CA GLN A 201 15.20 -13.59 5.60
C GLN A 201 14.88 -13.50 7.10
N GLU A 202 15.57 -12.63 7.83
CA GLU A 202 15.30 -12.44 9.26
C GLU A 202 13.88 -11.92 9.54
N PHE A 203 13.35 -11.09 8.63
CA PHE A 203 11.96 -10.64 8.71
C PHE A 203 10.98 -11.76 8.40
N LEU A 204 11.24 -12.60 7.40
CA LEU A 204 10.44 -13.79 7.11
C LEU A 204 10.40 -14.75 8.30
N ASP A 205 11.56 -15.07 8.87
CA ASP A 205 11.68 -15.97 10.03
C ASP A 205 10.97 -15.38 11.25
N PHE A 206 11.10 -14.07 11.46
CA PHE A 206 10.35 -13.37 12.51
C PHE A 206 8.85 -13.47 12.28
N TYR A 207 8.38 -13.19 11.06
CA TYR A 207 6.96 -13.25 10.70
C TYR A 207 6.38 -14.65 10.94
N ASP A 208 7.14 -15.69 10.60
CA ASP A 208 6.74 -17.10 10.77
C ASP A 208 6.75 -17.55 12.24
N SER A 209 7.50 -16.87 13.08
CA SER A 209 7.48 -17.10 14.53
C SER A 209 6.26 -16.51 15.23
N LEU A 210 5.50 -15.64 14.56
CA LEU A 210 4.32 -15.01 15.11
C LEU A 210 3.11 -15.95 15.02
N ASN A 211 2.25 -15.91 16.03
CA ASN A 211 0.97 -16.61 16.00
C ASN A 211 -0.08 -15.77 15.24
N LEU A 212 0.03 -15.79 13.91
CA LEU A 212 -0.76 -14.95 13.03
C LEU A 212 -2.17 -15.52 12.83
N LYS A 213 -3.18 -14.66 12.98
CA LYS A 213 -4.57 -15.00 12.66
C LYS A 213 -4.97 -14.33 11.36
N TYR A 214 -5.48 -15.12 10.42
CA TYR A 214 -6.08 -14.60 9.20
C TYR A 214 -7.50 -15.09 8.99
N GLU A 215 -8.27 -14.26 8.32
CA GLU A 215 -9.62 -14.55 7.82
C GLU A 215 -9.66 -14.37 6.30
N LEU A 216 -10.44 -15.21 5.62
CA LEU A 216 -10.81 -14.96 4.23
C LEU A 216 -12.19 -14.32 4.18
N LYS A 217 -12.30 -13.17 3.51
CA LYS A 217 -13.56 -12.44 3.35
C LYS A 217 -13.85 -12.22 1.87
N GLY A 218 -15.05 -12.59 1.44
CA GLY A 218 -15.57 -12.32 0.09
C GLY A 218 -16.59 -11.19 0.07
#